data_AF-E7QZZ0-F1
#
_entry.id   AF-E7QZZ0-F1
#
_cell.length_a   1.000
_cell.length_b   1.000
_cell.length_c   1.000
_cell.angle_alpha   90.00
_cell.angle_beta   90.00
_cell.angle_gamma   90.00
#
_symmetry.space_group_name_H-M   'P 1'
#
loop_
_entity.id
_entity.type
_entity.pdbx_description
1 polymer ?
#
loop_
_entity_poly.entity_id
_entity_poly.type
_entity_poly.pdbx_seq_one_letter_code
_entity_poly.pdbx_strand_id
1 'polypeptide(L)'
;MVLPDGFAFPPISYLLPLLLAVGVVIWLLWRSEPTISERTVVSLAPWMVVGAGLNALYQLPESPIPDVFLPFFGTPAVYLTTFAVAGAVWLLSIHRLRAPVPRVLAGTGLVGVAVVLLVALWYGVQHDSLRLFWPFVALVVAVILTGLLWAATQFFYPDVAIITGAVGVLTLFAHALDSVSTAVGIDVLGFGERTPLSQAILEIAHSLPTADSFGVGWLFVVVKLAIAEFVVLLFADYVSSEPTEGYLLLGVVAAVGLGPGAHNLILFAVTG
;
A
#
# COMPACT_ATOMS: atom_id res chain seq x y z
N MET A 1 4.61 -24.88 -11.55
CA MET A 1 4.75 -23.60 -10.82
C MET A 1 3.50 -22.80 -11.09
N VAL A 2 2.61 -22.69 -10.10
CA VAL A 2 1.41 -21.86 -10.20
C VAL A 2 1.82 -20.50 -9.67
N LEU A 3 2.26 -19.61 -10.55
CA LEU A 3 2.33 -18.20 -10.21
C LEU A 3 0.87 -17.71 -10.06
N PRO A 4 0.54 -16.88 -9.06
CA PRO A 4 -0.80 -16.32 -8.93
C PRO A 4 -1.19 -15.60 -10.23
N ASP A 5 -2.43 -15.78 -10.70
CA ASP A 5 -2.95 -15.00 -11.84
C ASP A 5 -2.75 -13.51 -11.57
N GLY A 6 -2.06 -12.82 -12.49
CA GLY A 6 -1.65 -11.42 -12.36
C GLY A 6 -0.17 -11.20 -11.99
N PHE A 7 0.56 -12.26 -11.60
CA PHE A 7 2.02 -12.23 -11.48
C PHE A 7 2.67 -12.70 -12.78
N ALA A 8 2.84 -11.77 -13.71
CA ALA A 8 3.50 -12.03 -14.98
C ALA A 8 4.45 -10.88 -15.29
N PHE A 9 5.69 -11.21 -15.64
CA PHE A 9 6.60 -10.19 -16.16
C PHE A 9 6.03 -9.64 -17.47
N PRO A 10 6.05 -8.32 -17.67
CA PRO A 10 5.61 -7.74 -18.92
C PRO A 10 6.53 -8.21 -20.05
N PRO A 11 6.08 -8.12 -21.32
CA PRO A 11 6.93 -8.45 -22.46
C PRO A 11 8.26 -7.70 -22.38
N ILE A 12 9.34 -8.31 -22.89
CA ILE A 12 10.70 -7.77 -22.73
C ILE A 12 10.85 -6.34 -23.27
N SER A 13 10.04 -5.98 -24.27
CA SER A 13 9.93 -4.63 -24.85
C SER A 13 9.46 -3.57 -23.87
N TYR A 14 8.68 -3.95 -22.85
CA TYR A 14 8.23 -3.09 -21.76
C TYR A 14 9.14 -3.21 -20.53
N LEU A 15 9.61 -4.42 -20.23
CA LEU A 15 10.47 -4.68 -19.08
C LEU A 15 11.82 -3.96 -19.16
N LEU A 16 12.48 -3.97 -20.32
CA LEU A 16 13.80 -3.36 -20.47
C LEU A 16 13.77 -1.83 -20.26
N PRO A 17 12.88 -1.06 -20.92
CA PRO A 17 12.76 0.38 -20.63
C PRO A 17 12.39 0.66 -19.17
N LEU A 18 11.54 -0.18 -18.56
CA LEU A 18 11.14 -0.02 -17.16
C LEU A 18 12.33 -0.20 -16.22
N LEU A 19 13.11 -1.27 -16.40
CA LEU A 19 14.32 -1.52 -15.60
C LEU A 19 15.37 -0.42 -15.82
N LEU A 20 15.52 0.07 -17.05
CA LEU A 20 16.40 1.20 -17.35
C LEU A 20 15.94 2.46 -16.63
N ALA A 21 14.64 2.78 -16.66
CA ALA A 21 14.09 3.94 -15.96
C ALA A 21 14.30 3.84 -14.45
N VAL A 22 14.04 2.67 -13.86
CA VAL A 22 14.30 2.40 -12.43
C VAL A 22 15.78 2.56 -12.11
N GLY A 23 16.68 1.96 -12.91
CA GLY A 23 18.12 2.06 -12.71
C GLY A 23 18.65 3.49 -12.79
N VAL A 24 18.14 4.28 -13.74
CA VAL A 24 18.46 5.72 -13.87
C VAL A 24 17.97 6.49 -12.66
N VAL A 25 16.74 6.24 -12.20
CA VAL A 25 16.18 6.90 -11.01
C VAL A 25 16.98 6.55 -9.76
N ILE A 26 17.30 5.27 -9.53
CA ILE A 26 18.13 4.83 -8.41
C ILE A 26 19.49 5.51 -8.47
N TRP A 27 20.17 5.48 -9.62
CA TRP A 27 21.49 6.08 -9.78
C TRP A 27 21.49 7.59 -9.52
N LEU A 28 20.48 8.31 -10.03
CA LEU A 28 20.33 9.74 -9.81
C LEU A 28 20.00 10.08 -8.36
N LEU A 29 19.13 9.31 -7.71
CA LEU A 29 18.81 9.50 -6.29
C LEU A 29 20.02 9.23 -5.42
N TRP A 30 20.75 8.14 -5.68
CA TRP A 30 21.99 7.80 -4.99
C TRP A 30 23.02 8.93 -5.12
N ARG A 31 23.21 9.48 -6.32
CA ARG A 31 24.13 10.61 -6.56
C ARG A 31 23.67 11.91 -5.89
N SER A 32 22.37 12.06 -5.62
CA SER A 32 21.80 13.27 -5.02
C SER A 32 21.83 13.26 -3.50
N GLU A 33 22.12 12.11 -2.88
CA GLU A 33 22.16 11.89 -1.43
C GLU A 33 20.98 12.58 -0.68
N PRO A 34 19.72 12.31 -1.07
CA PRO A 34 18.59 13.01 -0.49
C PRO A 34 18.43 12.64 0.98
N THR A 35 18.23 13.65 1.83
CA THR A 35 17.86 13.42 3.23
C THR A 35 16.47 12.80 3.31
N ILE A 36 16.37 11.57 3.80
CA ILE A 36 15.09 10.89 4.02
C ILE A 36 14.67 11.14 5.47
N SER A 37 13.58 11.88 5.62
CA SER A 37 12.97 12.17 6.92
C SER A 37 11.63 11.45 7.05
N GLU A 38 11.10 11.43 8.26
CA GLU A 38 9.71 11.05 8.55
C GLU A 38 8.72 11.66 7.54
N ARG A 39 8.83 12.97 7.29
CA ARG A 39 7.96 13.69 6.35
C ARG A 39 8.13 13.22 4.91
N THR A 40 9.36 12.87 4.51
CA THR A 40 9.64 12.34 3.18
C THR A 40 8.91 11.01 2.98
N VAL A 41 9.00 10.10 3.95
CA VAL A 41 8.35 8.79 3.86
C VAL A 41 6.83 8.92 3.84
N VAL A 42 6.25 9.72 4.74
CA VAL A 42 4.80 9.97 4.75
C VAL A 42 4.33 10.60 3.43
N SER A 43 5.14 11.47 2.82
CA SER A 43 4.80 12.06 1.51
C SER A 43 4.80 11.08 0.33
N LEU A 44 5.37 9.88 0.50
CA LEU A 44 5.31 8.79 -0.48
C LEU A 44 4.06 7.93 -0.32
N ALA A 45 3.32 8.01 0.80
CA ALA A 45 2.11 7.22 1.00
C ALA A 45 1.06 7.41 -0.12
N PRO A 46 0.77 8.63 -0.61
CA PRO A 46 -0.13 8.79 -1.76
C PRO A 46 0.37 8.08 -3.03
N TRP A 47 1.69 8.01 -3.25
CA TRP A 47 2.25 7.27 -4.38
C TRP A 47 2.05 5.76 -4.25
N MET A 48 2.13 5.21 -3.03
CA MET A 48 1.79 3.81 -2.77
C MET A 48 0.33 3.52 -3.15
N VAL A 49 -0.60 4.44 -2.80
CA VAL A 49 -2.01 4.34 -3.18
C VAL A 49 -2.22 4.48 -4.69
N VAL A 50 -1.46 5.35 -5.37
CA VAL A 50 -1.48 5.46 -6.84
C VAL A 50 -1.11 4.13 -7.49
N GLY A 51 0.00 3.51 -7.08
CA GLY A 51 0.41 2.21 -7.60
C GLY A 51 -0.62 1.12 -7.34
N ALA A 52 -1.14 1.06 -6.11
CA ALA A 52 -2.18 0.11 -5.73
C ALA A 52 -3.45 0.25 -6.56
N GLY A 53 -3.92 1.48 -6.77
CA GLY A 53 -5.13 1.74 -7.53
C GLY A 53 -4.95 1.58 -9.04
N LEU A 54 -3.78 1.89 -9.61
CA LEU A 54 -3.46 1.53 -11.00
C LEU A 54 -3.47 0.01 -11.20
N ASN A 55 -2.97 -0.74 -10.22
CA ASN A 55 -3.07 -2.19 -10.24
C ASN A 55 -4.52 -2.69 -10.09
N ALA A 56 -5.34 -2.02 -9.28
CA ALA A 56 -6.77 -2.33 -9.18
C ALA A 56 -7.48 -2.11 -10.51
N LEU A 57 -7.23 -0.97 -11.17
CA LEU A 57 -7.77 -0.67 -12.51
C LEU A 57 -7.31 -1.68 -13.57
N TYR A 58 -6.07 -2.16 -13.49
CA TYR A 58 -5.54 -3.21 -14.37
C TYR A 58 -6.29 -4.55 -14.22
N GLN A 59 -6.76 -4.87 -13.02
CA GLN A 59 -7.47 -6.12 -12.74
C GLN A 59 -8.97 -6.08 -13.09
N LEU A 60 -9.50 -4.92 -13.48
CA LEU A 60 -10.91 -4.80 -13.86
C LEU A 60 -11.20 -5.52 -15.19
N PRO A 61 -12.37 -6.15 -15.34
CA PRO A 61 -12.90 -6.54 -16.64
C PRO A 61 -12.93 -5.31 -17.55
N GLU A 62 -12.56 -5.47 -18.83
CA GLU A 62 -12.56 -4.34 -19.79
C GLU A 62 -11.86 -3.08 -19.22
N SER A 63 -10.66 -3.29 -18.67
CA SER A 63 -9.89 -2.27 -17.94
C SER A 63 -9.92 -0.91 -18.66
N PRO A 64 -10.16 0.20 -17.93
CA PRO A 64 -10.17 1.55 -18.52
C PRO A 64 -8.76 2.04 -18.92
N ILE A 65 -7.73 1.23 -18.69
CA ILE A 65 -6.34 1.53 -19.04
C ILE A 65 -6.12 1.19 -20.52
N PRO A 66 -5.55 2.10 -21.34
CA PRO A 66 -5.21 1.79 -22.72
C PRO A 66 -4.23 0.62 -22.84
N ASP A 67 -4.42 -0.24 -23.84
CA ASP A 67 -3.65 -1.49 -24.03
C ASP A 67 -2.13 -1.31 -24.00
N VAL A 68 -1.65 -0.19 -24.54
CA VAL A 68 -0.21 0.15 -24.57
C VAL A 68 0.39 0.34 -23.18
N PHE A 69 -0.43 0.69 -22.18
CA PHE A 69 0.02 0.92 -20.81
C PHE A 69 -0.26 -0.25 -19.87
N LEU A 70 -1.18 -1.16 -20.21
CA LEU A 70 -1.53 -2.33 -19.38
C LEU A 70 -0.31 -3.09 -18.83
N PRO A 71 0.76 -3.38 -19.61
CA PRO A 71 1.91 -4.13 -19.10
C PRO A 71 2.66 -3.45 -17.94
N PHE A 72 2.51 -2.14 -17.75
CA PHE A 72 3.18 -1.40 -16.67
C PHE A 72 2.45 -1.49 -15.32
N PHE A 73 1.20 -1.96 -15.30
CA PHE A 73 0.34 -1.92 -14.12
C PHE A 73 -0.03 -3.29 -13.57
N GLY A 74 0.43 -4.38 -14.21
CA GLY A 74 0.43 -5.72 -13.63
C GLY A 74 1.49 -5.90 -12.54
N THR A 75 1.41 -6.99 -11.78
CA THR A 75 2.39 -7.30 -10.71
C THR A 75 3.54 -8.13 -11.30
N PRO A 76 4.83 -7.82 -11.02
CA PRO A 76 5.34 -6.76 -10.14
C PRO A 76 5.63 -5.41 -10.83
N ALA A 77 5.33 -5.27 -12.12
CA ALA A 77 5.67 -4.08 -12.92
C ALA A 77 5.14 -2.77 -12.32
N VAL A 78 3.95 -2.78 -11.71
CA VAL A 78 3.34 -1.59 -11.11
C VAL A 78 4.21 -0.96 -10.00
N TYR A 79 4.92 -1.77 -9.23
CA TYR A 79 5.83 -1.29 -8.19
C TYR A 79 7.00 -0.53 -8.81
N LEU A 80 7.58 -1.09 -9.87
CA LEU A 80 8.68 -0.47 -10.62
C LEU A 80 8.23 0.82 -11.33
N THR A 81 7.04 0.80 -11.94
CA THR A 81 6.47 1.95 -12.63
C THR A 81 6.20 3.08 -11.64
N THR A 82 5.55 2.78 -10.52
CA THR A 82 5.25 3.76 -9.47
C THR A 82 6.53 4.33 -8.87
N PHE A 83 7.53 3.48 -8.58
CA PHE A 83 8.83 3.92 -8.10
C PHE A 83 9.52 4.84 -9.11
N ALA A 84 9.56 4.48 -10.40
CA ALA A 84 10.19 5.28 -11.43
C ALA A 84 9.54 6.67 -11.57
N VAL A 85 8.19 6.73 -11.54
CA VAL A 85 7.46 8.00 -11.64
C VAL A 85 7.63 8.83 -10.36
N ALA A 86 7.43 8.25 -9.18
CA ALA A 86 7.60 8.95 -7.91
C ALA A 86 9.04 9.45 -7.73
N GLY A 87 10.03 8.63 -8.09
CA GLY A 87 11.44 8.99 -8.06
C GLY A 87 11.81 10.07 -9.08
N ALA A 88 11.21 10.07 -10.28
CA ALA A 88 11.38 11.16 -11.23
C ALA A 88 10.81 12.48 -10.69
N VAL A 89 9.64 12.45 -10.04
CA VAL A 89 9.07 13.63 -9.36
C VAL A 89 9.95 14.08 -8.20
N TRP A 90 10.50 13.15 -7.43
CA TRP A 90 11.47 13.45 -6.36
C TRP A 90 12.69 14.17 -6.94
N LEU A 91 13.31 13.63 -7.98
CA LEU A 91 14.48 14.22 -8.64
C LEU A 91 14.17 15.60 -9.23
N LEU A 92 13.01 15.77 -9.85
CA LEU A 92 12.53 17.06 -10.33
C LEU A 92 12.42 18.06 -9.18
N SER A 93 11.88 17.62 -8.04
CA SER A 93 11.77 18.46 -6.84
C SER A 93 13.13 18.88 -6.31
N ILE A 94 14.12 17.99 -6.28
CA ILE A 94 15.48 18.31 -5.82
C ILE A 94 16.15 19.34 -6.75
N HIS A 95 16.04 19.14 -8.07
CA HIS A 95 16.91 19.85 -9.02
C HIS A 95 16.27 21.09 -9.64
N ARG A 96 14.94 21.15 -9.72
CA ARG A 96 14.23 22.14 -10.55
C ARG A 96 13.19 22.95 -9.79
N LEU A 97 12.62 22.41 -8.70
CA LEU A 97 11.53 23.09 -7.99
C LEU A 97 12.05 23.82 -6.76
N ARG A 98 11.50 25.01 -6.51
CA ARG A 98 11.80 25.83 -5.31
C ARG A 98 10.90 25.49 -4.13
N ALA A 99 10.38 24.28 -4.07
CA ALA A 99 9.44 23.82 -3.06
C ALA A 99 10.03 22.65 -2.24
N PRO A 100 9.66 22.49 -0.96
CA PRO A 100 10.12 21.36 -0.16
C PRO A 100 9.73 20.02 -0.79
N VAL A 101 10.69 19.09 -0.88
CA VAL A 101 10.49 17.75 -1.48
C VAL A 101 9.25 17.04 -0.92
N PRO A 102 9.02 16.96 0.41
CA PRO A 102 7.83 16.31 0.93
C PRO A 102 6.51 16.94 0.45
N ARG A 103 6.49 18.26 0.23
CA ARG A 103 5.30 18.97 -0.26
C ARG A 103 5.02 18.64 -1.71
N VAL A 104 6.05 18.59 -2.55
CA VAL A 104 5.91 18.22 -3.96
C VAL A 104 5.44 16.78 -4.06
N LEU A 105 6.11 15.84 -3.39
CA LEU A 105 5.77 14.41 -3.40
C LEU A 105 4.33 14.17 -2.95
N ALA A 106 3.93 14.73 -1.80
CA ALA A 106 2.57 14.59 -1.29
C ALA A 106 1.55 15.23 -2.25
N GLY A 107 1.82 16.43 -2.76
CA GLY A 107 0.91 17.15 -3.65
C GLY A 107 0.66 16.41 -4.96
N THR A 108 1.72 16.00 -5.66
CA THR A 108 1.60 15.26 -6.92
C THR A 108 1.03 13.86 -6.71
N GLY A 109 1.39 13.20 -5.60
CA GLY A 109 0.84 11.91 -5.24
C GLY A 109 -0.66 11.98 -4.97
N LEU A 110 -1.13 13.00 -4.23
CA LEU A 110 -2.56 13.24 -4.00
C LEU A 110 -3.33 13.54 -5.29
N VAL A 111 -2.74 14.29 -6.22
CA VAL A 111 -3.31 14.48 -7.57
C VAL A 111 -3.44 13.14 -8.28
N GLY A 112 -2.41 12.29 -8.21
CA GLY A 112 -2.45 10.93 -8.76
C GLY A 112 -3.56 10.08 -8.14
N VAL A 113 -3.71 10.11 -6.81
CA VAL A 113 -4.79 9.41 -6.11
C VAL A 113 -6.15 9.90 -6.59
N ALA A 114 -6.35 11.22 -6.70
CA ALA A 114 -7.59 11.79 -7.20
C ALA A 114 -7.91 11.30 -8.62
N VAL A 115 -6.92 11.27 -9.53
CA VAL A 115 -7.10 10.75 -10.90
C VAL A 115 -7.50 9.28 -10.88
N VAL A 116 -6.80 8.44 -10.12
CA VAL A 116 -7.09 7.01 -10.01
C VAL A 116 -8.50 6.77 -9.47
N LEU A 117 -8.89 7.47 -8.40
CA LEU A 117 -10.23 7.36 -7.82
C LEU A 117 -11.31 7.85 -8.78
N LEU A 118 -11.08 8.95 -9.51
CA LEU A 118 -12.04 9.44 -10.50
C LEU A 118 -12.25 8.42 -11.63
N VAL A 119 -11.19 7.79 -12.13
CA VAL A 119 -11.29 6.74 -13.15
C VAL A 119 -12.02 5.51 -12.61
N ALA A 120 -11.71 5.07 -11.39
CA ALA A 120 -12.37 3.94 -10.75
C ALA A 120 -13.88 4.20 -10.55
N LEU A 121 -14.23 5.35 -9.99
CA LEU A 121 -15.64 5.74 -9.77
C LEU A 121 -16.39 5.88 -11.11
N TRP A 122 -15.76 6.47 -12.12
CA TRP A 122 -16.33 6.54 -13.46
C TRP A 122 -16.60 5.14 -14.02
N TYR A 123 -15.62 4.23 -13.94
CA TYR A 123 -15.80 2.83 -14.37
C TYR A 123 -16.97 2.17 -13.63
N GLY A 124 -17.03 2.30 -12.30
CA GLY A 124 -18.08 1.71 -11.47
C GLY A 124 -19.49 2.23 -11.79
N VAL A 125 -19.61 3.50 -12.19
CA VAL A 125 -20.88 4.07 -12.66
C VAL A 125 -21.27 3.57 -14.05
N GLN A 126 -20.31 3.42 -14.97
CA GLN A 126 -20.60 2.92 -16.33
C GLN A 126 -21.03 1.45 -16.36
N HIS A 127 -20.59 0.65 -15.39
CA HIS A 127 -20.86 -0.79 -15.33
C HIS A 127 -21.86 -1.19 -14.24
N ASP A 128 -22.54 -0.22 -13.60
CA ASP A 128 -23.49 -0.44 -12.51
C ASP A 128 -22.94 -1.31 -11.34
N SER A 129 -21.62 -1.26 -11.13
CA SER A 129 -20.86 -2.10 -10.19
C SER A 129 -20.37 -1.36 -8.93
N LEU A 130 -20.89 -0.15 -8.71
CA LEU A 130 -20.47 0.71 -7.60
C LEU A 130 -20.99 0.18 -6.25
N ARG A 131 -20.07 -0.17 -5.34
CA ARG A 131 -20.37 -0.63 -3.96
C ARG A 131 -19.46 0.03 -2.93
N LEU A 132 -19.91 1.13 -2.34
CA LEU A 132 -19.08 1.91 -1.43
C LEU A 132 -19.16 1.49 0.05
N PHE A 133 -20.20 0.75 0.44
CA PHE A 133 -20.49 0.48 1.85
C PHE A 133 -19.36 -0.32 2.53
N TRP A 134 -19.02 -1.49 2.00
CA TRP A 134 -18.00 -2.35 2.60
C TRP A 134 -16.57 -1.79 2.54
N PRO A 135 -16.12 -1.17 1.43
CA PRO A 135 -14.86 -0.44 1.42
C PRO A 135 -14.82 0.69 2.47
N PHE A 136 -15.92 1.42 2.65
CA PHE A 136 -16.02 2.47 3.65
C PHE A 136 -15.95 1.91 5.08
N VAL A 137 -16.68 0.83 5.37
CA VAL A 137 -16.61 0.13 6.67
C VAL A 137 -15.20 -0.34 6.95
N ALA A 138 -14.54 -0.98 5.98
CA ALA A 138 -13.16 -1.45 6.14
C ALA A 138 -12.20 -0.30 6.45
N LEU A 139 -12.32 0.84 5.76
CA LEU A 139 -11.53 2.04 6.03
C LEU A 139 -11.77 2.59 7.44
N VAL A 140 -13.02 2.71 7.87
CA VAL A 140 -13.38 3.22 9.20
C VAL A 140 -12.83 2.32 10.30
N VAL A 141 -13.01 1.00 10.17
CA VAL A 141 -12.48 0.02 11.13
C VAL A 141 -10.95 0.07 11.16
N ALA A 142 -10.29 0.17 10.01
CA ALA A 142 -8.84 0.31 9.96
C ALA A 142 -8.36 1.57 10.72
N VAL A 143 -8.99 2.73 10.50
CA VAL A 143 -8.67 3.98 11.22
C VAL A 143 -8.85 3.82 12.73
N ILE A 144 -9.93 3.18 13.17
CA ILE A 144 -10.18 2.94 14.61
C ILE A 144 -9.08 2.04 15.19
N LEU A 145 -8.76 0.92 14.54
CA LEU A 145 -7.72 0.00 15.01
C LEU A 145 -6.34 0.66 15.06
N THR A 146 -5.99 1.47 14.06
CA THR A 146 -4.76 2.28 14.09
C THR A 146 -4.75 3.24 15.28
N GLY A 147 -5.85 3.96 15.53
CA GLY A 147 -5.94 4.88 16.65
C GLY A 147 -5.76 4.18 17.99
N LEU A 148 -6.35 3.00 18.16
CA LEU A 148 -6.21 2.18 19.38
C LEU A 148 -4.78 1.67 19.57
N LEU A 149 -4.18 1.11 18.52
CA LEU A 149 -2.80 0.62 18.57
C LEU A 149 -1.82 1.75 18.85
N TRP A 150 -1.92 2.86 18.11
CA TRP A 150 -1.03 3.99 18.31
C TRP A 150 -1.19 4.62 19.70
N ALA A 151 -2.41 4.72 20.22
CA ALA A 151 -2.63 5.17 21.60
C ALA A 151 -1.98 4.22 22.62
N ALA A 152 -2.03 2.91 22.38
CA ALA A 152 -1.32 1.93 23.20
C ALA A 152 0.20 2.10 23.08
N THR A 153 0.75 2.29 21.88
CA THR A 153 2.19 2.59 21.67
C THR A 153 2.59 3.85 22.44
N GLN A 154 1.82 4.94 22.35
CA GLN A 154 2.10 6.18 23.06
C GLN A 154 2.06 6.01 24.58
N PHE A 155 1.20 5.14 25.10
CA PHE A 155 1.04 4.92 26.53
C PHE A 155 2.10 3.97 27.11
N PHE A 156 2.36 2.84 26.44
CA PHE A 156 3.25 1.79 26.93
C PHE A 156 4.70 1.95 26.45
N TYR A 157 4.91 2.58 25.28
CA TYR A 157 6.21 2.74 24.63
C TYR A 157 6.41 4.17 24.09
N PRO A 158 6.38 5.20 24.97
CA PRO A 158 6.41 6.61 24.54
C PRO A 158 7.64 6.97 23.71
N ASP A 159 8.81 6.40 24.02
CA ASP A 159 10.05 6.63 23.27
C ASP A 159 9.92 6.13 21.82
N VAL A 160 9.32 4.94 21.63
CA VAL A 160 9.04 4.40 20.28
C VAL A 160 8.12 5.34 19.51
N ALA A 161 7.06 5.84 20.14
CA ALA A 161 6.11 6.74 19.49
C ALA A 161 6.76 8.07 19.07
N ILE A 162 7.69 8.60 19.87
CA ILE A 162 8.46 9.80 19.54
C ILE A 162 9.41 9.54 18.37
N ILE A 163 10.14 8.42 18.39
CA ILE A 163 11.17 8.11 17.40
C ILE A 163 10.56 7.78 16.03
N THR A 164 9.56 6.90 16.01
CA THR A 164 8.93 6.43 14.76
C THR A 164 7.94 7.43 14.17
N GLY A 165 7.34 8.27 15.02
CA GLY A 165 6.47 9.37 14.62
C GLY A 165 5.33 8.96 13.68
N ALA A 166 5.03 9.81 12.70
CA ALA A 166 3.99 9.57 11.71
C ALA A 166 4.29 8.39 10.78
N VAL A 167 5.55 7.94 10.65
CA VAL A 167 5.86 6.73 9.88
C VAL A 167 5.39 5.48 10.66
N GLY A 168 5.52 5.46 11.99
CA GLY A 168 4.91 4.43 12.83
C GLY A 168 3.39 4.35 12.66
N VAL A 169 2.71 5.51 12.73
CA VAL A 169 1.26 5.60 12.47
C VAL A 169 0.90 5.08 11.08
N LEU A 170 1.65 5.51 10.06
CA LEU A 170 1.43 5.08 8.68
C LEU A 170 1.58 3.57 8.52
N THR A 171 2.58 2.95 9.16
CA THR A 171 2.79 1.49 9.14
C THR A 171 1.63 0.75 9.77
N LEU A 172 1.16 1.19 10.95
CA LEU A 172 0.00 0.57 11.60
C LEU A 172 -1.27 0.76 10.77
N PHE A 173 -1.48 1.94 10.19
CA PHE A 173 -2.60 2.20 9.28
C PHE A 173 -2.57 1.32 8.05
N ALA A 174 -1.42 1.21 7.40
CA ALA A 174 -1.21 0.39 6.23
C ALA A 174 -1.62 -1.06 6.47
N HIS A 175 -1.13 -1.67 7.56
CA HIS A 175 -1.44 -3.07 7.89
C HIS A 175 -2.85 -3.26 8.45
N ALA A 176 -3.41 -2.27 9.14
CA ALA A 176 -4.83 -2.29 9.52
C ALA A 176 -5.74 -2.26 8.28
N LEU A 177 -5.45 -1.39 7.32
CA LEU A 177 -6.21 -1.26 6.09
C LEU A 177 -6.18 -2.56 5.27
N ASP A 178 -4.99 -3.11 5.08
CA ASP A 178 -4.76 -4.39 4.43
C ASP A 178 -5.55 -5.51 5.11
N SER A 179 -5.30 -5.72 6.41
CA SER A 179 -5.89 -6.84 7.12
C SER A 179 -7.41 -6.79 7.20
N VAL A 180 -7.98 -5.62 7.46
CA VAL A 180 -9.44 -5.42 7.53
C VAL A 180 -10.07 -5.54 6.15
N SER A 181 -9.46 -4.95 5.11
CA SER A 181 -9.99 -5.08 3.75
C SER A 181 -9.96 -6.53 3.27
N THR A 182 -8.90 -7.29 3.56
CA THR A 182 -8.84 -8.72 3.26
C THR A 182 -9.90 -9.51 4.02
N ALA A 183 -10.09 -9.26 5.32
CA ALA A 183 -11.13 -9.90 6.11
C ALA A 183 -12.53 -9.65 5.53
N VAL A 184 -12.84 -8.40 5.16
CA VAL A 184 -14.10 -8.03 4.49
C VAL A 184 -14.21 -8.71 3.11
N GLY A 185 -13.12 -8.73 2.34
CA GLY A 185 -13.07 -9.41 1.04
C GLY A 185 -13.47 -10.88 1.14
N ILE A 186 -12.95 -11.58 2.13
CA ILE A 186 -13.18 -13.02 2.34
C ILE A 186 -14.55 -13.28 2.95
N ASP A 187 -14.83 -12.70 4.13
CA ASP A 187 -15.99 -13.07 4.95
C ASP A 187 -17.31 -12.53 4.40
N VAL A 188 -17.26 -11.43 3.64
CA VAL A 188 -18.47 -10.73 3.18
C VAL A 188 -18.62 -10.79 1.66
N LEU A 189 -17.55 -10.47 0.93
CA LEU A 189 -17.60 -10.29 -0.51
C LEU A 189 -17.28 -11.58 -1.29
N GLY A 190 -16.84 -12.64 -0.61
CA GLY A 190 -16.55 -13.93 -1.22
C GLY A 190 -15.30 -13.95 -2.11
N PHE A 191 -14.40 -12.97 -1.97
CA PHE A 191 -13.10 -13.00 -2.64
C PHE A 191 -12.19 -14.05 -1.98
N GLY A 192 -11.48 -14.82 -2.81
CA GLY A 192 -10.48 -15.76 -2.33
C GLY A 192 -9.15 -15.08 -2.00
N GLU A 193 -8.54 -15.44 -0.87
CA GLU A 193 -7.13 -15.12 -0.60
C GLU A 193 -6.23 -16.02 -1.46
N ARG A 194 -5.16 -15.46 -2.03
CA ARG A 194 -4.24 -16.17 -2.95
C ARG A 194 -2.83 -16.31 -2.40
N THR A 195 -2.53 -15.65 -1.28
CA THR A 195 -1.23 -15.68 -0.63
C THR A 195 -1.14 -16.92 0.28
N PRO A 196 -0.20 -17.85 0.05
CA PRO A 196 -0.16 -19.13 0.78
C PRO A 196 -0.09 -18.98 2.31
N LEU A 197 0.66 -17.99 2.81
CA LEU A 197 0.76 -17.73 4.24
C LEU A 197 -0.56 -17.18 4.81
N SER A 198 -1.20 -16.24 4.11
CA SER A 198 -2.52 -15.72 4.49
C SER A 198 -3.57 -16.83 4.46
N GLN A 199 -3.55 -17.69 3.43
CA GLN A 199 -4.41 -18.88 3.33
C GLN A 199 -4.21 -19.81 4.53
N ALA A 200 -2.97 -20.11 4.93
CA ALA A 200 -2.69 -20.96 6.08
C ALA A 200 -3.27 -20.38 7.39
N ILE A 201 -3.17 -19.06 7.59
CA ILE A 201 -3.77 -18.38 8.76
C ILE A 201 -5.31 -18.50 8.73
N LEU A 202 -5.91 -18.31 7.56
CA LEU A 202 -7.36 -18.41 7.38
C LEU A 202 -7.86 -19.85 7.56
N GLU A 203 -7.12 -20.85 7.09
CA GLU A 203 -7.43 -22.27 7.32
C GLU A 203 -7.38 -22.63 8.81
N ILE A 204 -6.40 -22.10 9.54
CA ILE A 204 -6.36 -22.23 11.01
C ILE A 204 -7.58 -21.57 11.63
N ALA A 205 -7.95 -20.36 11.20
CA ALA A 205 -9.12 -19.67 11.71
C ALA A 205 -10.43 -20.42 11.44
N HIS A 206 -10.56 -21.06 10.28
CA HIS A 206 -11.68 -21.95 9.95
C HIS A 206 -11.80 -23.15 10.91
N SER A 207 -10.68 -23.63 11.46
CA SER A 207 -10.68 -24.74 12.41
C SER A 207 -11.07 -24.35 13.83
N LEU A 208 -11.20 -23.05 14.12
CA LEU A 208 -11.56 -22.55 15.44
C LEU A 208 -13.08 -22.51 15.62
N PRO A 209 -13.60 -22.80 16.83
CA PRO A 209 -15.05 -22.75 17.11
C PRO A 209 -15.64 -21.33 17.04
N THR A 210 -14.80 -20.30 16.85
CA THR A 210 -15.20 -18.92 16.63
C THR A 210 -15.56 -18.61 15.18
N ALA A 211 -15.23 -19.49 14.22
CA ALA A 211 -15.46 -19.25 12.79
C ALA A 211 -16.94 -18.96 12.48
N ASP A 212 -17.85 -19.73 13.07
CA ASP A 212 -19.30 -19.58 12.88
C ASP A 212 -19.86 -18.29 13.51
N SER A 213 -19.14 -17.67 14.46
CA SER A 213 -19.60 -16.50 15.22
C SER A 213 -18.94 -15.19 14.81
N PHE A 214 -17.66 -15.22 14.40
CA PHE A 214 -16.84 -14.02 14.12
C PHE A 214 -16.24 -14.00 12.71
N GLY A 215 -16.58 -14.98 11.87
CA GLY A 215 -15.93 -15.17 10.57
C GLY A 215 -14.50 -15.71 10.72
N VAL A 216 -13.74 -15.66 9.64
CA VAL A 216 -12.40 -16.26 9.55
C VAL A 216 -11.33 -15.17 9.49
N GLY A 217 -11.68 -14.00 8.97
CA GLY A 217 -10.78 -12.86 8.80
C GLY A 217 -10.29 -12.24 10.11
N TRP A 218 -10.97 -12.41 11.25
CA TRP A 218 -10.58 -11.79 12.52
C TRP A 218 -9.18 -12.23 12.98
N LEU A 219 -8.81 -13.51 12.82
CA LEU A 219 -7.50 -14.00 13.22
C LEU A 219 -6.40 -13.40 12.34
N PHE A 220 -6.68 -13.24 11.04
CA PHE A 220 -5.79 -12.57 10.11
C PHE A 220 -5.52 -11.12 10.54
N VAL A 221 -6.57 -10.38 10.93
CA VAL A 221 -6.45 -9.02 11.47
C VAL A 221 -5.57 -8.98 12.71
N VAL A 222 -5.85 -9.82 13.70
CA VAL A 222 -5.08 -9.84 14.95
C VAL A 222 -3.61 -10.16 14.71
N VAL A 223 -3.31 -11.21 13.94
CA VAL A 223 -1.92 -11.63 13.66
C VAL A 223 -1.17 -10.53 12.90
N LYS A 224 -1.79 -9.96 11.87
CA LYS A 224 -1.15 -8.94 11.03
C LYS A 224 -0.89 -7.65 11.79
N LEU A 225 -1.82 -7.23 12.65
CA LEU A 225 -1.63 -6.07 13.52
C LEU A 225 -0.59 -6.30 14.61
N ALA A 226 -0.54 -7.50 15.21
CA ALA A 226 0.49 -7.85 16.18
C ALA A 226 1.90 -7.81 15.54
N ILE A 227 2.03 -8.32 14.31
CA ILE A 227 3.29 -8.25 13.55
C ILE A 227 3.63 -6.79 13.23
N ALA A 228 2.67 -5.99 12.76
CA ALA A 228 2.90 -4.58 12.45
C ALA A 228 3.35 -3.78 13.67
N GLU A 229 2.69 -3.96 14.82
CA GLU A 229 3.09 -3.34 16.10
C GLU A 229 4.50 -3.77 16.50
N PHE A 230 4.79 -5.07 16.46
CA PHE A 230 6.12 -5.59 16.78
C PHE A 230 7.21 -5.00 15.88
N VAL A 231 6.94 -4.86 14.57
CA VAL A 231 7.87 -4.22 13.64
C VAL A 231 8.09 -2.75 14.00
N VAL A 232 7.05 -1.98 14.33
CA VAL A 232 7.19 -0.58 14.76
C VAL A 232 8.05 -0.48 16.02
N LEU A 233 7.84 -1.36 17.01
CA LEU A 233 8.64 -1.41 18.24
C LEU A 233 10.12 -1.71 17.94
N LEU A 234 10.40 -2.72 17.10
CA LEU A 234 11.77 -3.09 16.74
C LEU A 234 12.50 -2.02 15.92
N PHE A 235 11.78 -1.33 15.04
CA PHE A 235 12.38 -0.33 14.15
C PHE A 235 12.73 0.97 14.87
N ALA A 236 12.21 1.22 16.08
CA ALA A 236 12.54 2.41 16.85
C ALA A 236 14.05 2.58 17.03
N ASP A 237 14.75 1.51 17.45
CA ASP A 237 16.20 1.57 17.67
C ASP A 237 16.96 1.89 16.38
N TYR A 238 16.52 1.33 15.25
CA TYR A 238 17.15 1.55 13.95
C TYR A 238 16.86 2.94 13.37
N VAL A 239 15.63 3.44 13.55
CA VAL A 239 15.28 4.83 13.20
C VAL A 239 16.06 5.81 14.08
N SER A 240 16.34 5.47 15.33
CA SER A 240 17.15 6.32 16.20
C SER A 240 18.63 6.32 15.83
N SER A 241 19.19 5.18 15.44
CA SER A 241 20.63 5.04 15.15
C SER A 241 21.00 5.46 13.73
N GLU A 242 20.17 5.10 12.74
CA GLU A 242 20.39 5.32 11.30
C GLU A 242 19.11 5.93 10.68
N PRO A 243 18.76 7.21 10.95
CA PRO A 243 17.42 7.74 10.65
C PRO A 243 16.99 7.63 9.19
N THR A 244 17.88 7.93 8.25
CA THR A 244 17.60 7.86 6.80
C THR A 244 17.21 6.44 6.39
N GLU A 245 17.99 5.44 6.81
CA GLU A 245 17.76 4.04 6.46
C GLU A 245 16.58 3.46 7.22
N GLY A 246 16.48 3.76 8.53
CA GLY A 246 15.40 3.33 9.40
C GLY A 246 14.03 3.82 8.92
N TYR A 247 13.90 5.10 8.57
CA TYR A 247 12.66 5.61 8.00
C TYR A 247 12.36 5.00 6.64
N LEU A 248 13.36 4.84 5.76
CA LEU A 248 13.16 4.24 4.45
C LEU A 248 12.65 2.80 4.55
N LEU A 249 13.27 1.97 5.38
CA LEU A 249 12.87 0.58 5.58
C LEU A 249 11.51 0.47 6.26
N LEU A 250 11.23 1.28 7.28
CA LEU A 250 9.90 1.30 7.90
C LEU A 250 8.83 1.78 6.90
N GLY A 251 9.18 2.71 6.01
CA GLY A 251 8.34 3.10 4.88
C GLY A 251 8.08 1.98 3.87
N VAL A 252 9.07 1.11 3.63
CA VAL A 252 8.88 -0.11 2.81
C VAL A 252 7.90 -1.06 3.49
N VAL A 253 8.01 -1.26 4.81
CA VAL A 253 7.03 -2.05 5.58
C VAL A 253 5.63 -1.46 5.43
N ALA A 254 5.48 -0.15 5.59
CA ALA A 254 4.20 0.52 5.34
C ALA A 254 3.68 0.29 3.91
N ALA A 255 4.55 0.32 2.89
CA ALA A 255 4.14 0.05 1.51
C ALA A 255 3.60 -1.37 1.31
N VAL A 256 4.16 -2.36 2.02
CA VAL A 256 3.71 -3.77 1.98
C VAL A 256 2.28 -3.92 2.49
N GLY A 257 1.83 -3.10 3.45
CA GLY A 257 0.43 -3.07 3.88
C GLY A 257 -0.45 -2.15 3.02
N LEU A 258 0.01 -0.92 2.78
CA LEU A 258 -0.82 0.11 2.14
C LEU A 258 -1.15 -0.25 0.69
N GLY A 259 -0.23 -0.93 -0.01
CA GLY A 259 -0.44 -1.43 -1.37
C GLY A 259 -1.67 -2.34 -1.47
N PRO A 260 -1.66 -3.53 -0.87
CA PRO A 260 -2.81 -4.44 -0.86
C PRO A 260 -4.08 -3.82 -0.26
N GLY A 261 -3.97 -3.06 0.85
CA GLY A 261 -5.14 -2.44 1.48
C GLY A 261 -5.85 -1.43 0.57
N ALA A 262 -5.10 -0.51 -0.05
CA ALA A 262 -5.66 0.45 -0.99
C ALA A 262 -6.17 -0.23 -2.27
N HIS A 263 -5.46 -1.25 -2.75
CA HIS A 263 -5.87 -2.06 -3.89
C HIS A 263 -7.24 -2.69 -3.67
N ASN A 264 -7.42 -3.39 -2.54
CA ASN A 264 -8.67 -4.03 -2.16
C ASN A 264 -9.82 -3.02 -2.08
N LEU A 265 -9.63 -1.89 -1.39
CA LEU A 265 -10.67 -0.87 -1.27
C LEU A 265 -11.13 -0.34 -2.64
N ILE A 266 -10.19 -0.05 -3.54
CA ILE A 266 -10.50 0.48 -4.87
C ILE A 266 -11.20 -0.60 -5.71
N LEU A 267 -10.68 -1.83 -5.69
CA LEU A 267 -11.26 -2.94 -6.45
C LEU A 267 -12.69 -3.24 -5.99
N PHE A 268 -12.91 -3.39 -4.69
CA PHE A 268 -14.22 -3.71 -4.13
C PHE A 268 -15.23 -2.59 -4.32
N ALA A 269 -14.78 -1.33 -4.39
CA ALA A 269 -15.66 -0.20 -4.64
C ALA A 269 -16.32 -0.24 -6.03
N VAL A 270 -15.74 -0.95 -6.99
CA VAL A 270 -16.10 -0.89 -8.41
C VAL A 270 -16.33 -2.26 -9.06
N THR A 271 -16.31 -3.34 -8.29
CA THR A 271 -16.53 -4.72 -8.80
C THR A 271 -17.65 -5.48 -8.07
N GLY A 272 -18.39 -4.84 -7.17
CA GLY A 272 -19.44 -5.51 -6.37
C GLY A 272 -20.87 -5.31 -6.86
#